data_AF-A0A430BF03-F1
#
_entry.id   AF-A0A430BF03-F1
#
_cell.length_a   1.000
_cell.length_b   1.000
_cell.length_c   1.000
_cell.angle_alpha   90.00
_cell.angle_beta   90.00
_cell.angle_gamma   90.00
#
_symmetry.space_group_name_H-M   'P 1'
#
loop_
_entity.id
_entity.type
_entity.pdbx_description
1 polymer ?
#
loop_
_entity_poly.entity_id
_entity_poly.type
_entity_poly.pdbx_seq_one_letter_code
_entity_poly.pdbx_strand_id
1 'polypeptide(L)' 'MPRDTVVISADEFENLKRRLPAATSAGLFETYRISESTWRKLRQGKPVARDTLSRIFDRYEQLSDCR' A
#
# COMPACT_ATOMS: atom_id res chain seq x y z
N MET A 1 2.43 -14.56 18.84
CA MET A 1 1.43 -14.25 17.79
C MET A 1 2.11 -14.39 16.43
N PRO A 2 1.68 -15.28 15.53
CA PRO A 2 2.21 -15.33 14.18
C PRO A 2 1.91 -13.98 13.49
N ARG A 3 2.91 -13.41 12.81
CA ARG A 3 2.70 -12.22 11.98
C ARG A 3 1.99 -12.70 10.72
N ASP A 4 0.68 -12.55 10.64
CA ASP A 4 -0.05 -12.77 9.41
C ASP A 4 0.51 -11.82 8.35
N THR A 5 1.11 -12.39 7.31
CA THR A 5 1.65 -11.65 6.18
C THR A 5 0.88 -11.99 4.93
N VAL A 6 0.64 -10.99 4.10
CA VAL A 6 -0.15 -11.09 2.88
C VAL A 6 0.70 -10.56 1.73
N VAL A 7 0.55 -11.20 0.57
CA VAL A 7 1.11 -10.76 -0.70
C VAL A 7 -0.05 -10.26 -1.55
N ILE A 8 0.11 -9.09 -2.16
CA ILE A 8 -0.84 -8.59 -3.15
C ILE A 8 -0.39 -8.93 -4.57
N SER A 9 -1.36 -9.04 -5.46
CA SER A 9 -1.14 -9.18 -6.89
C SER A 9 -0.55 -7.91 -7.51
N ALA A 10 0.06 -8.04 -8.68
CA ALA A 10 0.57 -6.90 -9.44
C ALA A 10 -0.57 -5.93 -9.85
N ASP A 11 -1.77 -6.45 -10.10
CA ASP A 11 -2.95 -5.64 -10.45
C ASP A 11 -3.41 -4.76 -9.29
N GLU A 12 -3.47 -5.32 -8.08
CA GLU A 12 -3.76 -4.55 -6.86
C GLU A 12 -2.70 -3.46 -6.62
N PHE A 13 -1.43 -3.79 -6.84
CA PHE A 13 -0.35 -2.83 -6.71
C PHE A 13 -0.47 -1.67 -7.73
N GLU A 14 -0.77 -1.96 -8.99
CA GLU A 14 -0.98 -0.92 -10.00
C GLU A 14 -2.20 -0.05 -9.68
N ASN A 15 -3.26 -0.59 -9.09
CA ASN A 15 -4.41 0.20 -8.62
C ASN A 15 -4.04 1.16 -7.49
N LEU A 16 -3.25 0.70 -6.50
CA LEU A 16 -2.71 1.58 -5.45
C LEU A 16 -1.83 2.67 -6.04
N LYS A 17 -0.95 2.31 -6.98
CA LYS A 17 -0.04 3.23 -7.65
C LYS A 17 -0.76 4.30 -8.46
N ARG A 18 -1.87 3.96 -9.12
CA ARG A 18 -2.69 4.93 -9.89
C ARG A 18 -3.29 6.03 -9.01
N ARG A 19 -3.50 5.77 -7.72
CA ARG A 19 -4.02 6.77 -6.77
C ARG A 19 -2.92 7.60 -6.11
N LEU A 20 -1.66 7.18 -6.22
CA LEU A 20 -0.54 7.98 -5.75
C LEU A 20 -0.23 9.10 -6.75
N PRO A 21 -0.26 10.37 -6.32
CA PRO A 21 0.13 11.48 -7.18
C PRO A 21 1.63 11.43 -7.55
N ALA A 22 2.46 10.93 -6.62
CA ALA A 22 3.87 10.69 -6.85
C ALA A 22 4.34 9.50 -5.99
N ALA A 23 5.02 8.53 -6.60
CA ALA A 23 5.61 7.37 -5.90
C ALA A 23 6.95 7.74 -5.22
N THR A 24 7.01 8.92 -4.58
CA THR A 24 8.15 9.36 -3.78
C THR A 24 7.96 8.94 -2.32
N SER A 25 9.05 8.85 -1.55
CA SER A 25 8.97 8.48 -0.12
C SER A 25 8.02 9.40 0.67
N ALA A 26 8.02 10.70 0.37
CA ALA A 26 7.08 11.66 0.94
C ALA A 26 5.63 11.37 0.52
N GLY A 27 5.36 11.17 -0.78
CA GLY A 27 4.02 10.86 -1.28
C GLY A 27 3.45 9.55 -0.73
N LEU A 28 4.31 8.53 -0.55
CA LEU A 28 3.93 7.25 0.07
C LEU A 28 3.56 7.43 1.55
N PHE A 29 4.33 8.22 2.27
CA PHE A 29 4.06 8.49 3.68
C PHE A 29 2.82 9.38 3.87
N GLU A 30 2.65 10.41 3.04
CA GLU A 30 1.49 11.31 3.10
C GLU A 30 0.19 10.60 2.69
N THR A 31 0.23 9.78 1.64
CA THR A 31 -0.95 9.10 1.11
C THR A 31 -1.31 7.87 1.95
N TYR A 32 -0.36 6.96 2.15
CA TYR A 32 -0.60 5.63 2.73
C TYR A 32 0.09 5.41 4.08
N ARG A 33 0.83 6.40 4.61
CA ARG A 33 1.56 6.28 5.89
C ARG A 33 2.52 5.09 5.92
N ILE A 34 3.10 4.75 4.77
CA ILE A 34 4.08 3.66 4.64
C ILE A 34 5.46 4.18 4.22
N SER A 35 6.47 3.38 4.55
CA SER A 35 7.84 3.62 4.08
C SER A 35 8.04 3.14 2.64
N GLU A 36 9.02 3.73 1.95
CA GLU A 36 9.46 3.26 0.63
C GLU A 36 9.89 1.78 0.65
N SER A 37 10.47 1.32 1.75
CA SER A 37 10.84 -0.09 1.92
C SER A 37 9.63 -1.03 1.89
N THR A 38 8.50 -0.61 2.47
CA THR A 38 7.23 -1.36 2.42
C THR A 38 6.66 -1.32 1.02
N TRP A 39 6.69 -0.17 0.36
CA TRP A 39 6.25 -0.02 -1.03
C TRP A 39 7.06 -0.89 -2.00
N ARG A 40 8.39 -0.96 -1.83
CA ARG A 40 9.25 -1.88 -2.61
C ARG A 40 8.90 -3.34 -2.38
N LYS A 41 8.52 -3.74 -1.16
CA LYS A 41 8.07 -5.12 -0.88
C LYS A 41 6.79 -5.43 -1.63
N LEU A 42 5.80 -4.53 -1.60
CA LEU A 42 4.56 -4.66 -2.37
C LEU A 42 4.85 -4.82 -3.86
N ARG A 43 5.70 -3.95 -4.42
CA ARG A 43 6.12 -4.02 -5.84
C ARG A 43 6.81 -5.35 -6.20
N GLN A 44 7.56 -5.93 -5.27
CA GLN A 44 8.28 -7.18 -5.47
C GLN A 44 7.43 -8.43 -5.19
N GLY A 45 6.14 -8.28 -4.84
CA GLY A 45 5.30 -9.40 -4.42
C GLY A 45 5.78 -10.06 -3.13
N LYS A 46 6.46 -9.30 -2.26
CA LYS A 46 6.97 -9.81 -0.98
C LYS A 46 5.90 -9.73 0.10
N PRO A 47 5.90 -10.69 1.04
CA PRO A 47 4.97 -10.70 2.16
C PRO A 47 5.14 -9.45 3.03
N VAL A 48 4.05 -8.74 3.26
CA VAL A 48 3.94 -7.61 4.19
C VAL A 48 2.94 -7.94 5.29
N ALA A 49 3.05 -7.29 6.45
CA ALA A 49 2.10 -7.53 7.54
C ALA A 49 0.67 -7.18 7.09
N ARG A 50 -0.29 -8.06 7.41
CA ARG A 50 -1.70 -7.87 7.09
C ARG A 50 -2.24 -6.56 7.65
N ASP A 51 -1.83 -6.19 8.87
CA ASP A 51 -2.22 -4.93 9.52
C ASP A 51 -1.76 -3.71 8.69
N THR A 52 -0.51 -3.72 8.21
CA THR A 52 0.00 -2.67 7.31
C THR A 52 -0.81 -2.61 6.02
N LEU A 53 -1.13 -3.76 5.43
CA LEU A 53 -1.89 -3.82 4.19
C LEU A 53 -3.33 -3.34 4.38
N SER A 54 -3.98 -3.72 5.48
CA SER A 54 -5.32 -3.25 5.84
C SER A 54 -5.37 -1.73 5.90
N ARG A 55 -4.43 -1.09 6.60
CA ARG A 55 -4.37 0.39 6.69
C ARG A 55 -4.19 1.06 5.33
N ILE A 56 -3.42 0.45 4.43
CA ILE A 56 -3.24 0.96 3.06
C ILE A 56 -4.57 0.89 2.31
N PHE A 57 -5.27 -0.24 2.39
CA PHE A 57 -6.56 -0.43 1.71
C PHE A 57 -7.64 0.46 2.31
N ASP A 58 -7.77 0.55 3.63
CA ASP A 58 -8.71 1.46 4.30
C ASP A 58 -8.50 2.91 3.81
N ARG A 59 -7.22 3.31 3.64
CA ARG A 59 -6.87 4.63 3.15
C ARG A 59 -7.14 4.80 1.66
N TYR A 60 -6.89 3.76 0.88
CA TYR A 60 -7.24 3.71 -0.54
C TYR A 60 -8.75 3.84 -0.76
N GLU A 61 -9.56 3.15 0.05
CA GLU A 61 -11.02 3.24 0.02
C GLU A 61 -11.48 4.65 0.37
N GLN A 62 -10.95 5.25 1.44
CA GLN A 62 -11.24 6.66 1.79
C GLN A 62 -10.90 7.65 0.67
N LEU A 63 -9.82 7.42 -0.07
CA LEU A 63 -9.44 8.25 -1.22
C LEU A 63 -10.31 7.96 -2.46
N SER A 64 -10.95 6.78 -2.51
CA SER A 64 -11.85 6.40 -3.59
C SER A 64 -13.29 6.90 -3.39
N ASP A 65 -13.72 7.09 -2.13
CA ASP A 65 -15.07 7.54 -1.75
C ASP A 65 -15.30 9.05 -1.88
N CYS A 66 -14.24 9.86 -2.03
CA CYS A 66 -14.37 11.27 -2.41
C CYS A 66 -14.70 11.38 -3.91
N ARG A 67 -15.94 11.09 -4.28
CA ARG A 67 -16.53 11.37 -5.60
C ARG A 67 -17.40 12.61 -5.57
#